data_AF-A0A1F7BPV2-F1
#
_entry.id   AF-A0A1F7BPV2-F1
#
_cell.length_a   1.000
_cell.length_b   1.000
_cell.length_c   1.000
_cell.angle_alpha   90.00
_cell.angle_beta   90.00
_cell.angle_gamma   90.00
#
_symmetry.space_group_name_H-M   'P 1'
#
loop_
_entity.id
_entity.type
_entity.pdbx_description
1 polymer ?
#
loop_
_entity_poly.entity_id
_entity_poly.type
_entity_poly.pdbx_seq_one_letter_code
_entity_poly.pdbx_strand_id
1 'polypeptide(L)'
;MILLLQGQSDIGRITLAEKIASEVDQWRHVPVESLLETPVFQMIQGDIDEELLLGLAVHLARELAGEGFHTVLTYPDASEHIPAIKKELGDSFCAVHLMEEENKSPCDHVIITKDKSVNDLFALIRNIFKSAPST
;
A
#
# COMPACT_ATOMS: atom_id res chain seq x y z
N MET A 1 3.48 -8.66 6.93
CA MET A 1 2.34 -8.38 6.02
C MET A 1 2.64 -7.11 5.24
N ILE A 2 2.22 -7.07 3.98
CA ILE A 2 2.34 -5.94 3.07
C ILE A 2 0.93 -5.48 2.70
N LEU A 3 0.61 -4.23 2.98
CA LEU A 3 -0.67 -3.60 2.68
C LEU A 3 -0.46 -2.54 1.61
N LEU A 4 -1.10 -2.66 0.46
CA LEU A 4 -1.10 -1.62 -0.56
C LEU A 4 -2.38 -0.80 -0.46
N LEU A 5 -2.25 0.49 -0.17
CA LEU A 5 -3.33 1.46 -0.30
C LEU A 5 -3.22 2.11 -1.68
N GLN A 6 -4.27 1.98 -2.49
CA GLN A 6 -4.43 2.71 -3.73
C GLN A 6 -5.67 3.59 -3.72
N GLY A 7 -5.70 4.62 -4.56
CA GLY A 7 -6.84 5.53 -4.67
C GLY A 7 -6.44 6.95 -5.06
N GLN A 8 -7.38 7.70 -5.62
CA GLN A 8 -7.09 8.99 -6.28
C GLN A 8 -6.73 10.15 -5.34
N SER A 9 -7.06 10.06 -4.04
CA SER A 9 -6.73 11.12 -3.08
C SER A 9 -5.36 10.89 -2.45
N ASP A 10 -4.35 11.63 -2.90
CA ASP A 10 -2.99 11.53 -2.37
C ASP A 10 -2.92 11.86 -0.87
N ILE A 11 -3.51 12.99 -0.47
CA ILE A 11 -3.52 13.42 0.93
C ILE A 11 -4.23 12.39 1.81
N GLY A 12 -5.41 11.93 1.41
CA GLY A 12 -6.17 10.94 2.19
C GLY A 12 -5.43 9.62 2.33
N ARG A 13 -4.80 9.15 1.25
CA ARG A 13 -4.02 7.90 1.20
C ARG A 13 -2.76 7.98 2.09
N ILE A 14 -1.99 9.06 1.97
CA ILE A 14 -0.76 9.27 2.75
C ILE A 14 -1.07 9.45 4.23
N THR A 15 -2.01 10.33 4.59
CA THR A 15 -2.38 10.57 6.00
C THR A 15 -2.87 9.29 6.68
N LEU A 16 -3.63 8.45 5.96
CA LEU A 16 -4.09 7.17 6.47
C LEU A 16 -2.94 6.19 6.69
N ALA A 17 -1.98 6.11 5.76
CA ALA A 17 -0.81 5.26 5.90
C ALA A 17 0.11 5.69 7.05
N GLU A 18 0.35 7.00 7.20
CA GLU A 18 1.11 7.57 8.31
C GLU A 18 0.43 7.30 9.65
N LYS A 19 -0.90 7.41 9.71
CA LYS A 19 -1.68 7.04 10.90
C LYS A 19 -1.52 5.56 11.25
N ILE A 20 -1.51 4.66 10.27
CA ILE A 20 -1.24 3.23 10.50
C ILE A 20 0.17 3.03 11.08
N ALA A 21 1.18 3.62 10.45
CA ALA A 21 2.57 3.48 10.88
C ALA A 21 2.85 4.09 12.26
N SER A 22 2.08 5.10 12.68
CA SER A 22 2.25 5.75 13.99
C SER A 22 1.43 5.12 15.11
N GLU A 23 0.25 4.54 14.83
CA GLU A 23 -0.64 3.97 15.86
C GLU A 23 -0.57 2.45 15.98
N VAL A 24 0.06 1.75 15.04
CA VAL A 24 0.18 0.29 15.06
C VAL A 24 1.64 -0.12 15.13
N ASP A 25 2.01 -0.79 16.21
CA ASP A 25 3.37 -1.25 16.44
C ASP A 25 3.87 -2.10 15.27
N GLN A 26 5.16 -1.92 14.95
CA GLN A 26 5.86 -2.63 13.89
C GLN A 26 5.34 -2.35 12.46
N TRP A 27 4.47 -1.37 12.25
CA TRP A 27 4.13 -0.91 10.90
C TRP A 27 5.08 0.19 10.42
N ARG A 28 5.39 0.17 9.13
CA ARG A 28 6.19 1.17 8.44
C ARG A 28 5.45 1.64 7.20
N HIS A 29 5.45 2.94 6.96
CA HIS A 29 4.91 3.50 5.73
C HIS A 29 6.02 3.71 4.72
N VAL A 30 5.79 3.24 3.50
CA VAL A 30 6.67 3.46 2.35
C VAL A 30 5.80 4.02 1.22
N PRO A 31 5.85 5.34 0.96
CA PRO A 31 5.28 5.90 -0.25
C PRO A 31 6.07 5.38 -1.45
N VAL A 32 5.41 4.73 -2.40
CA VAL A 32 6.09 4.14 -3.57
C VAL A 32 6.81 5.21 -4.39
N GLU A 33 6.18 6.38 -4.54
CA GLU A 33 6.73 7.53 -5.25
C GLU A 33 8.01 8.08 -4.59
N SER A 34 8.19 7.90 -3.27
CA SER A 34 9.41 8.33 -2.57
C SER A 34 10.66 7.55 -3.00
N LEU A 35 10.49 6.36 -3.59
CA LEU A 35 11.62 5.59 -4.12
C LEU A 35 12.31 6.32 -5.28
N LEU A 36 11.57 7.16 -6.02
CA LEU A 36 12.12 7.99 -7.10
C LEU A 36 13.15 9.01 -6.58
N GLU A 37 13.07 9.38 -5.30
CA GLU A 37 14.02 10.30 -4.66
C GLU A 37 15.33 9.62 -4.28
N THR A 38 15.43 8.29 -4.39
CA THR A 38 16.67 7.58 -4.05
C THR A 38 17.75 7.81 -5.11
N PRO A 39 19.04 7.83 -4.72
CA PRO A 39 20.14 8.13 -5.64
C PRO A 39 20.19 7.21 -6.86
N VAL A 40 19.73 5.96 -6.73
CA VAL A 40 19.73 4.98 -7.82
C VAL A 40 18.79 5.38 -8.94
N PHE A 41 17.63 5.94 -8.60
CA PHE A 41 16.61 6.34 -9.56
C PHE A 41 16.88 7.73 -10.15
N GLN A 42 17.52 8.61 -9.39
CA GLN A 42 18.00 9.91 -9.91
C GLN A 42 19.09 9.77 -10.99
N MET A 43 19.76 8.62 -11.07
CA MET A 43 20.77 8.33 -12.10
C MET A 43 20.16 7.74 -13.39
N ILE A 44 18.89 7.33 -13.37
CA ILE A 44 18.20 6.79 -14.55
C ILE A 44 17.70 7.98 -15.38
N GLN A 45 18.21 8.10 -16.61
CA GLN A 45 17.70 9.07 -17.57
C GLN A 45 16.53 8.45 -18.34
N GLY A 46 15.29 8.87 -18.05
CA GLY A 46 14.09 8.45 -18.76
C GLY A 46 12.89 8.23 -17.84
N ASP A 47 11.75 7.89 -18.43
CA ASP A 47 10.57 7.46 -17.67
C ASP A 47 10.89 6.15 -16.96
N ILE A 48 10.64 6.12 -15.65
CA ILE A 48 10.80 4.93 -14.83
C ILE A 48 9.55 4.09 -15.00
N ASP A 49 9.74 2.82 -15.37
CA ASP A 49 8.67 1.84 -15.51
C ASP A 49 7.93 1.65 -14.17
N GLU A 50 6.62 1.80 -14.20
CA GLU A 50 5.75 1.60 -13.04
C GLU A 50 5.87 0.18 -12.46
N GLU A 51 6.02 -0.83 -13.31
CA GLU A 51 6.22 -2.22 -12.90
C GLU A 51 7.51 -2.36 -12.08
N LEU A 52 8.57 -1.69 -12.53
CA LEU A 52 9.85 -1.67 -11.82
C LEU A 52 9.73 -0.96 -10.47
N LEU A 53 9.04 0.19 -10.42
CA LEU A 53 8.84 0.97 -9.21
C LEU A 53 8.04 0.19 -8.16
N LEU A 54 6.91 -0.38 -8.55
CA LEU A 54 6.08 -1.23 -7.68
C LEU A 54 6.82 -2.50 -7.25
N GLY A 55 7.56 -3.13 -8.16
CA GLY A 55 8.39 -4.30 -7.85
C GLY A 55 9.45 -4.00 -6.79
N LEU A 56 10.10 -2.83 -6.87
CA LEU A 56 11.07 -2.40 -5.88
C LEU A 56 10.43 -2.05 -4.53
N ALA A 57 9.26 -1.43 -4.53
CA ALA A 57 8.50 -1.18 -3.30
C ALA A 57 8.10 -2.49 -2.61
N VAL A 58 7.64 -3.48 -3.38
CA VAL A 58 7.34 -4.83 -2.87
C VAL A 58 8.60 -5.50 -2.33
N HIS A 59 9.72 -5.42 -3.04
CA HIS A 59 10.99 -5.98 -2.57
C HIS A 59 11.44 -5.36 -1.24
N LEU A 60 11.41 -4.03 -1.12
CA LEU A 60 11.73 -3.34 0.12
C LEU A 60 10.79 -3.73 1.27
N ALA A 61 9.49 -3.88 0.97
CA ALA A 61 8.52 -4.33 1.95
C ALA A 61 8.78 -5.78 2.43
N ARG A 62 9.36 -6.64 1.58
CA ARG A 62 9.78 -8.00 1.95
C ARG A 62 11.02 -8.01 2.84
N GLU A 63 12.01 -7.17 2.57
CA GLU A 63 13.19 -7.02 3.43
C GLU A 63 12.77 -6.55 4.83
N LEU A 64 11.90 -5.54 4.91
CA LEU A 64 11.32 -5.08 6.18
C LEU A 64 10.53 -6.18 6.89
N ALA A 65 9.82 -7.04 6.16
CA ALA A 65 9.15 -8.21 6.73
C ALA A 65 10.14 -9.22 7.32
N GLY A 66 11.30 -9.41 6.70
CA GLY A 66 12.40 -10.21 7.25
C GLY A 66 12.96 -9.66 8.57
N GLU A 67 12.88 -8.35 8.77
CA GLU A 67 13.24 -7.66 10.03
C GLU A 67 12.11 -7.66 11.08
N GLY A 68 10.95 -8.27 10.77
CA GLY A 68 9.80 -8.34 11.66
C GLY A 68 8.85 -7.13 11.59
N PHE A 69 8.92 -6.32 10.54
CA PHE A 69 8.00 -5.21 10.30
C PHE A 69 6.87 -5.57 9.32
N HIS A 70 5.74 -4.89 9.48
CA HIS A 70 4.68 -4.82 8.49
C HIS A 70 4.84 -3.52 7.68
N THR A 71 4.45 -3.55 6.42
CA THR A 71 4.64 -2.39 5.54
C THR A 71 3.31 -1.97 4.94
N VAL A 72 3.00 -0.68 5.04
CA VAL A 72 1.94 -0.04 4.24
C VAL A 72 2.58 0.71 3.08
N LEU A 73 2.27 0.27 1.87
CA LEU A 73 2.63 0.90 0.61
C LEU A 73 1.50 1.85 0.19
N THR A 74 1.84 3.01 -0.35
CA THR A 74 0.86 3.92 -0.95
C THR A 74 1.22 4.23 -2.39
N TYR A 75 0.26 4.07 -3.30
CA TYR A 75 0.42 4.39 -4.72
C TYR A 75 -0.90 4.85 -5.34
N PRO A 76 -0.94 5.74 -6.35
CA PRO A 76 -2.19 6.26 -6.91
C PRO A 76 -3.09 5.16 -7.51
N ASP A 77 -2.55 4.34 -8.41
CA ASP A 77 -3.25 3.22 -9.04
C ASP A 77 -2.25 2.13 -9.38
N ALA A 78 -2.44 0.91 -8.87
CA ALA A 78 -1.62 -0.26 -9.15
C ALA A 78 -2.46 -1.40 -9.75
N SER A 79 -3.65 -1.08 -10.26
CA SER A 79 -4.68 -2.06 -10.59
C SER A 79 -4.19 -3.14 -11.56
N GLU A 80 -3.38 -2.78 -12.55
CA GLU A 80 -2.85 -3.72 -13.53
C GLU A 80 -1.80 -4.68 -12.94
N HIS A 81 -1.09 -4.25 -11.90
CA HIS A 81 0.03 -4.99 -11.29
C HIS A 81 -0.39 -5.85 -10.09
N ILE A 82 -1.51 -5.54 -9.43
CA ILE A 82 -2.02 -6.27 -8.26
C ILE A 82 -2.11 -7.79 -8.50
N PRO A 83 -2.65 -8.31 -9.62
CA PRO A 83 -2.72 -9.75 -9.84
C PRO A 83 -1.36 -10.45 -9.85
N ALA A 84 -0.33 -9.80 -10.41
CA ALA A 84 1.03 -10.32 -10.46
C ALA A 84 1.67 -10.32 -9.07
N ILE A 85 1.58 -9.19 -8.35
CA ILE A 85 2.09 -9.04 -6.98
C ILE A 85 1.42 -10.06 -6.04
N LYS A 86 0.11 -10.23 -6.16
CA LYS A 86 -0.65 -11.20 -5.36
C LYS A 86 -0.25 -12.64 -5.65
N LYS A 87 0.02 -12.98 -6.92
CA LYS A 87 0.53 -14.30 -7.31
C LYS A 87 1.91 -14.58 -6.70
N GLU A 88 2.75 -13.57 -6.55
CA GLU A 88 4.07 -13.69 -5.92
C GLU A 88 3.99 -13.81 -4.39
N LEU A 89 3.23 -12.93 -3.73
CA LEU A 89 3.26 -12.75 -2.28
C LEU A 89 2.21 -13.57 -1.52
N GLY A 90 1.17 -14.06 -2.21
CA GLY A 90 0.07 -14.82 -1.60
C GLY A 90 -0.57 -14.07 -0.44
N ASP A 91 -0.80 -14.77 0.68
CA ASP A 91 -1.48 -14.25 1.87
C ASP A 91 -0.67 -13.17 2.62
N SER A 92 0.59 -12.95 2.25
CA SER A 92 1.41 -11.87 2.84
C SER A 92 1.08 -10.49 2.26
N PHE A 93 0.26 -10.42 1.22
CA PHE A 93 -0.13 -9.20 0.52
C PHE A 93 -1.63 -8.95 0.58
N CYS A 94 -2.01 -7.69 0.81
CA CYS A 94 -3.38 -7.24 0.78
C CYS A 94 -3.45 -5.87 0.09
N ALA A 95 -4.29 -5.74 -0.93
CA ALA A 95 -4.55 -4.49 -1.62
C ALA A 95 -5.91 -3.90 -1.21
N VAL A 96 -5.93 -2.60 -0.92
CA VAL A 96 -7.11 -1.83 -0.54
C VAL A 96 -7.27 -0.64 -1.48
N HIS A 97 -8.41 -0.55 -2.14
CA HIS A 97 -8.77 0.61 -2.96
C HIS A 97 -9.63 1.59 -2.16
N LEU A 98 -9.14 2.82 -2.02
CA LEU A 98 -9.84 3.97 -1.46
C LEU A 98 -10.50 4.74 -2.60
N MET A 99 -11.84 4.75 -2.67
CA MET A 99 -12.56 5.40 -3.77
C MET A 99 -13.82 6.11 -3.30
N GLU A 100 -14.25 7.15 -4.01
CA GLU A 100 -15.44 7.92 -3.62
C GLU A 100 -16.75 7.21 -4.02
N GLU A 101 -16.71 6.39 -5.05
CA GLU A 101 -17.87 5.68 -5.60
C GLU A 101 -17.53 4.23 -5.91
N GLU A 102 -18.52 3.34 -5.81
CA GLU A 102 -18.31 1.91 -6.03
C GLU A 102 -18.00 1.63 -7.52
N ASN A 103 -16.82 1.07 -7.77
CA ASN A 103 -16.40 0.64 -9.10
C ASN A 103 -15.65 -0.69 -9.00
N LYS A 104 -15.47 -1.37 -10.13
CA LYS A 104 -14.69 -2.61 -10.19
C LYS A 104 -13.25 -2.32 -9.82
N SER A 105 -12.71 -3.13 -8.91
CA SER A 105 -11.31 -3.05 -8.50
C SER A 105 -10.72 -4.45 -8.40
N PRO A 106 -9.44 -4.64 -8.79
CA PRO A 106 -8.73 -5.89 -8.59
C PRO A 106 -8.20 -6.06 -7.14
N CYS A 107 -8.40 -5.07 -6.27
CA CYS A 107 -8.02 -5.11 -4.87
C CYS A 107 -8.82 -6.15 -4.06
N ASP A 108 -8.23 -6.62 -2.95
CA ASP A 108 -8.89 -7.50 -1.99
C ASP A 108 -10.06 -6.81 -1.29
N HIS A 109 -9.90 -5.52 -1.01
CA HIS A 109 -10.91 -4.70 -0.38
C HIS A 109 -11.11 -3.38 -1.12
N VAL A 110 -12.37 -2.94 -1.14
CA VAL A 110 -12.77 -1.62 -1.62
C VAL A 110 -13.39 -0.87 -0.46
N ILE A 111 -12.90 0.33 -0.19
CA ILE A 111 -13.41 1.21 0.86
C ILE A 111 -13.92 2.48 0.20
N ILE A 112 -15.24 2.67 0.29
CA ILE A 112 -15.87 3.92 -0.10
C ILE A 112 -15.50 5.01 0.92
N THR A 113 -14.78 6.03 0.47
CA THR A 113 -14.27 7.13 1.30
C THR A 113 -15.27 8.27 1.47
N LYS A 114 -16.29 8.33 0.62
CA LYS A 114 -17.35 9.33 0.68
C LYS A 114 -17.99 9.35 2.07
N ASP A 115 -18.08 10.54 2.65
CA ASP A 115 -18.65 10.80 3.97
C ASP A 115 -17.91 10.12 5.15
N LYS A 116 -16.67 9.64 4.96
CA LYS A 116 -15.86 9.01 6.02
C LYS A 116 -14.71 9.89 6.45
N SER A 117 -14.46 9.96 7.75
CA SER A 117 -13.25 10.57 8.30
C SER A 117 -12.05 9.63 8.18
N VAL A 118 -10.84 10.17 8.28
CA VAL A 118 -9.60 9.37 8.34
C VAL A 118 -9.63 8.37 9.51
N ASN A 119 -10.29 8.72 10.63
CA ASN A 119 -10.43 7.81 11.77
C ASN A 119 -11.35 6.62 11.44
N ASP A 120 -12.44 6.85 10.70
CA ASP A 120 -13.33 5.77 10.25
C ASP A 120 -12.61 4.85 9.27
N LEU A 121 -11.88 5.43 8.31
CA LEU A 121 -11.06 4.69 7.36
C LEU A 121 -9.98 3.85 8.08
N PHE A 122 -9.30 4.44 9.06
CA PHE A 122 -8.32 3.73 9.88
C PHE A 122 -8.92 2.56 10.63
N ALA A 123 -10.09 2.74 11.26
CA ALA A 123 -10.78 1.65 11.95
C ALA A 123 -11.15 0.50 11.00
N LEU A 124 -11.62 0.82 9.79
CA LEU A 124 -11.95 -0.17 8.76
C LEU A 124 -10.72 -0.96 8.31
N ILE A 125 -9.63 -0.28 7.98
CA ILE A 125 -8.39 -0.94 7.55
C ILE A 125 -7.79 -1.77 8.68
N ARG A 126 -7.84 -1.26 9.92
CA ARG A 126 -7.35 -2.00 11.09
C ARG A 126 -8.06 -3.34 11.28
N ASN A 127 -9.34 -3.41 10.96
CA ASN A 127 -10.08 -4.67 11.00
C ASN A 127 -9.62 -5.66 9.93
N ILE A 128 -9.13 -5.19 8.77
CA ILE A 128 -8.61 -6.05 7.70
C ILE A 128 -7.37 -6.80 8.18
N PHE A 129 -6.37 -6.10 8.69
CA PHE A 129 -5.11 -6.75 9.11
C PHE A 129 -5.15 -7.33 10.54
N LYS A 130 -6.15 -7.00 11.38
CA LYS A 130 -6.41 -7.75 12.62
C LYS A 130 -7.07 -9.11 12.37
N SER A 131 -7.78 -9.25 11.25
CA SER A 131 -8.45 -10.50 10.87
C SER A 131 -7.53 -11.43 10.07
N ALA A 132 -6.39 -10.90 9.59
CA ALA A 132 -5.34 -11.72 8.98
C ALA A 132 -4.68 -12.58 10.09
N PRO A 133 -4.59 -13.91 9.90
CA PRO A 133 -4.05 -14.81 10.92
C PRO A 133 -2.63 -14.40 11.28
N SER A 134 -2.36 -14.35 12.58
CA SER A 134 -1.00 -14.21 13.12
C SER A 134 -0.22 -15.47 12.74
N THR A 135 0.62 -15.38 11.73
CA THR A 135 1.62 -16.42 11.42
C THR A 135 2.72 -16.42 12.47
#